data_AF-A0A8T4XN91-F1
#
_entry.id   AF-A0A8T4XN91-F1
#
_cell.length_a   1.000
_cell.length_b   1.000
_cell.length_c   1.000
_cell.angle_alpha   90.00
_cell.angle_beta   90.00
_cell.angle_gamma   90.00
#
_symmetry.space_group_name_H-M   'P 1'
#
loop_
_entity.id
_entity.type
_entity.pdbx_description
1 polymer ?
#
loop_
_entity_poly.entity_id
_entity_poly.type
_entity_poly.pdbx_seq_one_letter_code
_entity_poly.pdbx_strand_id
1 'polypeptide(L)'
;MRPTDQRAVDPFEPEAFLRSMRNVRPGLRTRSKIVKILRIGNYTAMQIASLGGMSYRSALNHLKALEKEKIAMKTGSRPSKWSLTGAGQQSVTKFLGKD
;
A
#
# COMPACT_ATOMS: atom_id res chain seq x y z
N MET A 1 28.99 -11.02 23.80
CA MET A 1 28.47 -10.54 22.50
C MET A 1 27.18 -11.32 22.21
N ARG A 2 26.01 -10.73 22.42
CA ARG A 2 24.72 -11.39 22.15
C ARG A 2 24.16 -10.80 20.84
N PRO A 3 23.80 -11.62 19.84
CA PRO A 3 22.98 -11.15 18.73
C PRO A 3 21.55 -11.03 19.26
N THR A 4 21.23 -9.90 19.89
CA THR A 4 19.88 -9.61 20.36
C THR A 4 19.05 -9.07 19.21
N ASP A 5 18.20 -9.96 18.68
CA ASP A 5 16.85 -9.65 18.24
C ASP A 5 16.76 -8.58 17.13
N GLN A 6 17.10 -8.99 15.90
CA GLN A 6 16.44 -8.44 14.71
C GLN A 6 14.96 -8.83 14.80
N ARG A 7 14.16 -8.13 15.61
CA ARG A 7 12.72 -8.09 15.37
C ARG A 7 12.61 -7.59 13.96
N ALA A 8 12.22 -8.46 13.04
CA ALA A 8 11.86 -8.07 11.69
C ALA A 8 10.83 -6.95 11.83
N VAL A 9 11.28 -5.70 11.74
CA VAL A 9 10.43 -4.55 11.62
C VAL A 9 9.82 -4.79 10.26
N ASP A 10 8.61 -5.35 10.21
CA ASP A 10 7.85 -5.45 8.96
C ASP A 10 7.97 -4.06 8.31
N PRO A 11 8.71 -3.92 7.19
CA PRO A 11 8.96 -2.60 6.67
C PRO A 11 7.63 -2.16 6.06
N PHE A 12 6.92 -1.33 6.82
CA PHE A 12 5.71 -0.69 6.36
C PHE A 12 6.09 0.24 5.22
N GLU A 13 5.28 0.24 4.18
CA GLU A 13 5.50 1.16 3.08
C GLU A 13 5.12 2.57 3.52
N PRO A 14 5.94 3.60 3.24
CA PRO A 14 5.58 5.00 3.56
C PRO A 14 4.23 5.40 2.95
N GLU A 15 3.95 4.93 1.74
CA GLU A 15 2.69 5.13 1.02
C GLU A 15 1.50 4.38 1.65
N ALA A 16 1.71 3.52 2.66
CA ALA A 16 0.63 2.83 3.38
C ALA A 16 0.07 3.65 4.55
N PHE A 17 0.71 4.76 4.93
CA PHE A 17 0.24 5.63 6.00
C PHE A 17 -0.84 6.59 5.47
N LEU A 18 -1.88 6.80 6.27
CA LEU A 18 -3.00 7.68 5.92
C LEU A 18 -3.04 8.85 6.91
N ARG A 19 -3.21 10.09 6.44
CA ARG A 19 -3.27 11.26 7.32
C ARG A 19 -4.62 11.39 8.01
N SER A 20 -5.69 11.00 7.32
CA SER A 20 -7.07 11.17 7.79
C SER A 20 -7.55 10.11 8.80
N MET A 21 -6.73 9.09 9.12
CA MET A 21 -7.16 8.03 10.05
C MET A 21 -6.02 7.42 10.88
N ARG A 22 -6.39 6.80 12.00
CA ARG A 22 -5.43 6.09 12.87
C ARG A 22 -4.75 4.93 12.12
N ASN A 23 -3.42 4.94 12.15
CA ASN A 23 -2.58 3.94 11.49
C ASN A 23 -2.26 2.74 12.42
N VAL A 24 -3.24 1.87 12.62
CA VAL A 24 -3.04 0.63 13.41
C VAL A 24 -2.28 -0.44 12.63
N ARG A 25 -1.49 -1.27 13.32
CA ARG A 25 -0.61 -2.29 12.71
C ARG A 25 -1.31 -3.21 11.70
N PRO A 26 -2.49 -3.81 11.97
CA PRO A 26 -3.15 -4.67 10.98
C PRO A 26 -3.48 -3.93 9.69
N GLY A 27 -4.02 -2.71 9.79
CA GLY A 27 -4.34 -1.88 8.62
C GLY A 27 -3.10 -1.46 7.84
N LEU A 28 -2.01 -1.13 8.53
CA LEU A 28 -0.73 -0.80 7.89
C LEU A 28 -0.13 -1.99 7.15
N ARG A 29 -0.15 -3.21 7.72
CA ARG A 29 0.32 -4.42 7.03
C ARG A 29 -0.45 -4.66 5.74
N THR A 30 -1.78 -4.60 5.80
CA THR A 30 -2.63 -4.83 4.62
C THR A 30 -2.39 -3.78 3.53
N ARG A 31 -2.33 -2.49 3.90
CA ARG A 31 -2.02 -1.42 2.93
C ARG A 31 -0.62 -1.53 2.36
N SER A 32 0.38 -1.91 3.17
CA SER A 32 1.75 -2.13 2.70
C SER A 32 1.81 -3.26 1.65
N LYS A 33 1.07 -4.35 1.85
CA LYS A 33 0.94 -5.41 0.83
C LYS A 33 0.33 -4.88 -0.47
N ILE A 34 -0.75 -4.10 -0.37
CA ILE A 34 -1.41 -3.49 -1.54
C ILE A 34 -0.45 -2.57 -2.29
N VAL A 35 0.27 -1.69 -1.59
CA VAL A 35 1.27 -0.80 -2.20
C VAL A 35 2.36 -1.60 -2.92
N LYS A 36 2.91 -2.65 -2.27
CA LYS A 36 3.92 -3.53 -2.90
C LYS A 36 3.40 -4.17 -4.19
N ILE A 37 2.15 -4.67 -4.18
CA ILE A 37 1.51 -5.23 -5.39
C ILE A 37 1.39 -4.15 -6.48
N LEU A 38 0.93 -2.95 -6.13
CA LEU A 38 0.72 -1.88 -7.11
C LEU A 38 2.03 -1.26 -7.64
N ARG A 39 3.17 -1.46 -6.96
CA ARG A 39 4.49 -1.12 -7.52
C ARG A 39 4.91 -2.06 -8.64
N ILE A 40 4.45 -3.31 -8.63
CA ILE A 40 4.77 -4.29 -9.68
C ILE A 40 3.93 -4.02 -10.94
N GLY A 41 2.69 -3.55 -10.76
CA GLY A 41 1.83 -3.22 -11.90
C GLY A 41 0.40 -2.87 -11.49
N ASN A 42 -0.45 -2.73 -12.51
CA ASN A 42 -1.85 -2.32 -12.34
C ASN A 42 -2.77 -3.54 -12.30
N TYR A 43 -3.53 -3.67 -11.22
CA TYR A 43 -4.34 -4.86 -10.94
C TYR A 43 -5.78 -4.49 -10.55
N THR A 44 -6.71 -5.39 -10.83
CA THR A 44 -8.08 -5.26 -10.30
C THR A 44 -8.10 -5.51 -8.78
N ALA A 45 -9.12 -5.02 -8.09
CA ALA A 45 -9.28 -5.29 -6.65
C ALA A 45 -9.37 -6.81 -6.34
N MET A 46 -9.89 -7.62 -7.26
CA MET A 46 -9.92 -9.08 -7.12
C MET A 46 -8.53 -9.70 -7.20
N GLN A 47 -7.71 -9.26 -8.17
CA GLN A 47 -6.32 -9.72 -8.30
C GLN A 47 -5.49 -9.30 -7.08
N ILE A 48 -5.67 -8.08 -6.57
CA ILE A 48 -4.99 -7.59 -5.37
C ILE A 48 -5.37 -8.42 -4.14
N ALA A 49 -6.64 -8.77 -4.00
CA ALA A 49 -7.13 -9.62 -2.91
C ALA A 49 -6.46 -11.00 -2.94
N SER A 50 -6.42 -11.62 -4.13
CA SER A 50 -5.77 -12.91 -4.36
C SER A 50 -4.27 -12.86 -4.08
N LEU A 51 -3.53 -11.94 -4.71
CA LEU A 51 -2.08 -11.79 -4.54
C LEU A 51 -1.69 -11.43 -3.10
N GLY A 52 -2.53 -10.66 -2.41
CA GLY A 52 -2.26 -10.18 -1.05
C GLY A 52 -2.68 -11.14 0.07
N GLY A 53 -3.36 -12.24 -0.26
CA GLY A 53 -3.93 -13.17 0.72
C GLY A 53 -4.95 -12.50 1.64
N MET A 54 -5.84 -11.69 1.07
CA MET A 54 -6.87 -10.94 1.82
C MET A 54 -8.23 -11.04 1.14
N SER A 55 -9.31 -10.75 1.88
CA SER A 55 -10.64 -10.73 1.29
C SER A 55 -10.82 -9.58 0.31
N TYR A 56 -11.64 -9.78 -0.73
CA TYR A 56 -11.99 -8.74 -1.70
C TYR A 56 -12.50 -7.46 -1.03
N ARG A 57 -13.35 -7.59 0.00
CA ARG A 57 -13.89 -6.45 0.74
C ARG A 57 -12.81 -5.70 1.51
N SER A 58 -11.85 -6.41 2.10
CA SER A 58 -10.69 -5.79 2.77
C SER A 58 -9.83 -5.02 1.76
N ALA A 59 -9.49 -5.64 0.62
CA ALA A 59 -8.74 -4.98 -0.44
C ALA A 59 -9.44 -3.71 -0.93
N LEU A 60 -10.74 -3.78 -1.23
CA LEU A 60 -11.52 -2.65 -1.72
C LEU A 60 -11.59 -1.49 -0.72
N ASN A 61 -11.81 -1.78 0.57
CA ASN A 61 -11.86 -0.76 1.61
C ASN A 61 -10.52 -0.03 1.74
N HIS A 62 -9.41 -0.76 1.70
CA HIS A 62 -8.08 -0.17 1.76
C HIS A 62 -7.72 0.62 0.51
N LEU A 63 -8.11 0.15 -0.68
CA LEU A 63 -7.90 0.88 -1.93
C LEU A 63 -8.65 2.21 -1.94
N LYS A 64 -9.91 2.26 -1.48
CA LYS A 64 -10.66 3.51 -1.31
C LYS A 64 -10.01 4.46 -0.31
N ALA A 65 -9.43 3.93 0.76
CA ALA A 65 -8.72 4.76 1.74
C ALA A 65 -7.44 5.37 1.14
N LEU A 66 -6.68 4.58 0.35
CA LEU A 66 -5.52 5.06 -0.39
C LEU A 66 -5.92 6.08 -1.48
N GLU A 67 -7.06 5.88 -2.13
CA GLU A 67 -7.64 6.81 -3.12
C GLU A 67 -7.98 8.16 -2.50
N LYS A 68 -8.60 8.17 -1.33
CA LYS A 68 -8.93 9.40 -0.59
C LYS A 68 -7.68 10.21 -0.23
N GLU A 69 -6.57 9.53 0.01
CA GLU A 69 -5.26 10.14 0.28
C GLU A 69 -4.45 10.41 -1.00
N LYS A 70 -5.04 10.19 -2.18
CA LYS A 70 -4.43 10.36 -3.51
C LYS A 70 -3.23 9.45 -3.77
N ILE A 71 -3.06 8.38 -3.01
CA ILE A 71 -1.92 7.46 -3.13
C ILE A 71 -2.15 6.43 -4.24
N ALA A 72 -3.39 6.00 -4.42
CA ALA A 72 -3.80 5.08 -5.48
C ALA A 72 -4.98 5.66 -6.27
N MET A 73 -5.15 5.23 -7.50
CA MET A 73 -6.29 5.63 -8.33
C MET A 73 -6.80 4.47 -9.17
N LYS A 74 -8.08 4.52 -9.54
CA LYS A 74 -8.65 3.63 -10.55
C LYS A 74 -8.21 4.05 -11.95
N THR A 75 -7.91 3.08 -12.79
CA THR A 75 -7.50 3.27 -14.19
C THR A 75 -8.30 2.34 -15.11
N GLY A 76 -8.72 2.88 -16.26
CA GLY A 76 -9.35 2.12 -17.34
C GLY A 76 -10.85 1.83 -17.16
N SER A 77 -11.44 1.22 -18.20
CA SER A 77 -12.82 0.71 -18.19
C SER A 77 -12.90 -0.67 -17.51
N ARG A 78 -14.13 -1.16 -17.28
CA ARG A 78 -14.41 -2.28 -16.36
C ARG A 78 -13.73 -3.61 -16.77
N PRO A 79 -13.29 -4.44 -15.79
CA PRO A 79 -13.18 -4.11 -14.37
C PRO A 79 -12.03 -3.13 -14.13
N SER A 80 -12.31 -2.02 -13.45
CA SER A 80 -11.31 -0.97 -13.22
C SER A 80 -10.11 -1.56 -12.48
N LYS A 81 -8.92 -1.28 -13.02
CA LYS A 81 -7.65 -1.58 -12.36
C LYS A 81 -7.30 -0.46 -11.39
N TRP A 82 -6.38 -0.73 -10.50
CA TRP A 82 -5.79 0.23 -9.58
C TRP A 82 -4.32 0.42 -9.93
N SER A 83 -3.85 1.64 -9.74
CA SER A 83 -2.44 2.03 -9.93
C SER A 83 -2.00 2.96 -8.79
N LEU A 84 -0.70 3.02 -8.51
CA LEU A 84 -0.15 4.10 -7.68
C LEU A 84 -0.10 5.39 -8.50
N THR A 85 -0.46 6.50 -7.87
CA THR A 85 -0.45 7.81 -8.54
C THR A 85 0.96 8.40 -8.69
N GLY A 86 1.92 7.93 -7.89
CA GLY A 86 3.22 8.59 -7.70
C GLY A 86 3.16 9.93 -6.96
N ALA A 87 1.98 10.56 -6.91
CA ALA A 87 1.66 11.79 -6.20
C ALA A 87 0.91 11.47 -4.90
N GLY A 88 1.66 11.15 -3.85
CA GLY A 88 1.14 10.77 -2.53
C GLY A 88 2.19 10.98 -1.44
N GLN A 89 2.08 10.26 -0.32
CA GLN A 89 3.13 10.29 0.71
C GLN A 89 4.40 9.63 0.17
N GLN A 90 5.43 10.41 -0.11
CA GLN A 90 6.73 9.90 -0.54
C GLN A 90 7.66 9.73 0.66
N SER A 91 8.56 8.74 0.57
CA SER A 91 9.68 8.66 1.51
C SER A 91 10.53 9.92 1.40
N VAL A 92 11.00 10.42 2.54
CA VAL A 92 11.97 11.53 2.58
C VAL A 92 13.25 11.16 1.83
N THR A 93 13.65 9.88 1.82
CA THR A 93 14.84 9.41 1.06
C THR A 93 14.65 9.56 -0.46
N LYS A 94 13.46 9.19 -0.96
CA LYS A 94 13.08 9.33 -2.37
C LYS A 94 13.02 10.80 -2.80
N PHE A 95 12.50 11.67 -1.94
CA PHE A 95 12.54 13.12 -2.17
C PHE A 95 13.97 13.67 -2.27
N LEU A 96 14.92 13.06 -1.55
CA LEU A 96 16.33 13.45 -1.56
C LEU A 96 17.17 12.77 -2.67
N GLY A 97 16.55 11.94 -3.53
CA GLY A 97 17.24 11.28 -4.65
C GLY A 97 18.31 10.27 -4.22
N LYS A 98 18.17 9.67 -3.04
CA LYS A 98 19.09 8.65 -2.51
C LYS A 98 18.37 7.29 -2.49
N ASP A 99 18.26 6.70 -3.67
CA ASP A 99 17.77 5.33 -3.85
C ASP A 99 18.93 4.39 -4.23
#